data_AF-A0A0B7FXI9-F1
#
_entry.id   AF-A0A0B7FXI9-F1
#
_cell.length_a   1.000
_cell.length_b   1.000
_cell.length_c   1.000
_cell.angle_alpha   90.00
_cell.angle_beta   90.00
_cell.angle_gamma   90.00
#
_symmetry.space_group_name_H-M   'P 1'
#
loop_
_entity.id
_entity.type
_entity.pdbx_description
1 polymer ?
#
loop_
_entity_poly.entity_id
_entity_poly.type
_entity_poly.pdbx_seq_one_letter_code
_entity_poly.pdbx_strand_id
1 'polypeptide(L)'
;MSSPRAIVQIVILGAQILGKAFVEAGKQAARNAKHRPAGGVEGEAAGIGNATSGSVTDRLTRDHRMTVDEAQLILNVKRDAPLEEIVKRYEALFKQNSPPPPPEPGSAAAKSKKTPAPVWSHYLQSKVVRARERLEAETKVAAEDGVPKETVAEQKAESKDVNRS
;
A
#
# COMPACT_ATOMS: atom_id res chain seq x y z
N MET A 1 53.39 -11.02 19.51
CA MET A 1 52.80 -12.37 19.52
C MET A 1 51.32 -12.28 19.20
N SER A 2 50.93 -12.31 17.92
CA SER A 2 49.52 -12.52 17.58
C SER A 2 49.20 -13.96 17.93
N SER A 3 48.38 -14.20 18.96
CA SER A 3 48.08 -15.56 19.40
C SER A 3 46.91 -16.10 18.57
N PRO A 4 47.10 -17.15 17.75
CA PRO A 4 46.01 -17.72 16.95
C PRO A 4 44.82 -18.18 17.82
N ARG A 5 45.08 -18.49 19.10
CA ARG A 5 44.06 -18.83 20.10
C ARG A 5 43.12 -17.68 20.43
N ALA A 6 43.62 -16.44 20.53
CA ALA A 6 42.77 -15.27 20.79
C ALA A 6 41.81 -15.01 19.61
N ILE A 7 42.28 -15.18 18.37
CA ILE A 7 41.44 -15.02 17.16
C ILE A 7 40.32 -16.06 17.16
N VAL A 8 40.64 -17.33 17.40
CA VAL A 8 39.67 -18.42 17.46
C VAL A 8 38.61 -18.19 18.54
N GLN A 9 39.01 -17.68 19.72
CA GLN A 9 38.08 -17.35 20.80
C GLN A 9 37.12 -16.21 20.44
N ILE A 10 37.62 -15.15 19.78
CA ILE A 10 36.78 -14.04 19.32
C ILE A 10 35.75 -14.53 18.29
N VAL A 11 36.16 -15.39 17.36
CA VAL A 11 35.26 -15.96 16.34
C VAL A 11 34.18 -16.83 16.98
N ILE A 12 34.53 -17.72 17.91
CA ILE A 12 33.56 -18.59 18.59
C ILE A 12 32.58 -17.75 19.42
N LEU A 13 33.09 -16.78 20.19
CA LEU A 13 32.26 -15.92 21.02
C LEU A 13 31.32 -15.05 20.16
N GLY A 14 31.83 -14.49 19.07
CA GLY A 14 31.04 -13.74 18.10
C GLY A 14 29.94 -14.58 17.44
N ALA A 15 30.27 -15.81 17.03
CA ALA A 15 29.30 -16.73 16.42
C ALA A 15 28.18 -17.12 17.40
N GLN A 16 28.49 -17.31 18.68
CA GLN A 16 27.49 -17.64 19.70
C GLN A 16 26.52 -16.48 19.98
N ILE A 17 27.03 -15.25 20.06
CA ILE A 17 26.20 -14.06 20.28
C ILE A 17 25.29 -13.82 19.07
N LEU A 18 25.85 -13.88 17.87
CA LEU A 18 25.10 -13.69 16.64
C LEU A 18 24.03 -14.78 16.45
N GLY A 19 24.37 -16.05 16.68
CA GLY A 19 23.44 -17.18 16.58
C GLY A 19 22.26 -17.07 17.55
N LYS A 20 22.50 -16.66 18.80
CA LYS A 20 21.43 -16.46 19.79
C LYS A 20 20.49 -15.31 19.38
N ALA A 21 21.03 -14.21 18.88
CA ALA A 21 20.24 -13.08 18.41
C ALA A 21 19.32 -13.45 17.23
N PHE A 22 19.82 -14.21 16.25
CA PHE A 22 19.00 -14.70 15.13
C PHE A 22 17.88 -15.64 15.59
N VAL A 23 18.15 -16.52 16.56
CA VAL A 23 17.11 -17.43 17.11
C VAL A 23 16.04 -16.65 17.87
N GLU A 24 16.41 -15.66 18.68
CA GLU A 24 15.44 -14.80 19.38
C GLU A 24 14.62 -13.95 18.42
N ALA A 25 15.27 -13.31 17.43
CA ALA A 25 14.58 -12.56 16.38
C ALA A 25 13.64 -13.46 15.57
N GLY A 26 14.06 -14.69 15.23
CA GLY A 26 13.23 -15.67 14.55
C GLY A 26 12.02 -16.09 15.39
N LYS A 27 12.20 -16.34 16.69
CA LYS A 27 11.09 -16.62 17.62
C LYS A 27 10.12 -15.43 17.74
N GLN A 28 10.63 -14.20 17.76
CA GLN A 28 9.82 -12.98 17.82
C GLN A 28 9.04 -12.77 16.52
N ALA A 29 9.66 -12.98 15.37
CA ALA A 29 8.99 -12.97 14.07
C ALA A 29 7.89 -14.03 13.99
N ALA A 30 8.14 -15.24 14.48
CA ALA A 30 7.15 -16.32 14.52
C ALA A 30 5.96 -16.00 15.45
N ARG A 31 6.19 -15.35 16.61
CA ARG A 31 5.10 -14.88 17.49
C ARG A 31 4.26 -13.82 16.81
N ASN A 32 4.88 -12.83 16.18
CA ASN A 32 4.18 -11.77 15.44
C ASN A 32 3.38 -12.35 14.26
N ALA A 33 3.90 -13.40 13.61
CA ALA A 33 3.17 -14.11 12.55
C ALA A 33 1.98 -14.92 13.08
N LYS A 34 2.10 -15.55 14.26
CA LYS A 34 1.00 -16.31 14.90
C LYS A 34 -0.12 -15.41 15.45
N HIS A 35 0.20 -14.18 15.85
CA HIS A 35 -0.80 -13.18 16.22
C HIS A 35 -1.43 -12.48 15.01
N ARG A 36 -1.13 -12.89 13.77
CA ARG A 36 -1.94 -12.49 12.61
C ARG A 36 -3.33 -13.12 12.78
N PRO A 37 -4.41 -12.34 12.83
CA PRO A 37 -5.75 -12.88 13.00
C PRO A 37 -6.05 -13.87 11.87
N ALA A 38 -6.43 -15.09 12.24
CA ALA A 38 -6.83 -16.15 11.33
C ALA A 38 -8.12 -15.72 10.62
N GLY A 39 -8.00 -15.34 9.33
CA GLY A 39 -9.13 -14.86 8.53
C GLY A 39 -8.73 -13.94 7.37
N GLY A 40 -7.51 -13.39 7.37
CA GLY A 40 -7.00 -12.63 6.23
C GLY A 40 -6.76 -13.55 5.04
N VAL A 41 -7.45 -13.29 3.93
CA VAL A 41 -7.18 -13.92 2.64
C VAL A 41 -5.68 -13.76 2.35
N GLU A 42 -5.04 -14.83 1.92
CA GLU A 42 -3.61 -14.88 1.59
C GLU A 42 -3.28 -13.78 0.55
N GLY A 43 -2.83 -12.60 1.02
CA GLY A 43 -2.64 -11.39 0.19
C GLY A 43 -3.34 -10.12 0.69
N GLU A 44 -4.14 -10.18 1.76
CA GLU A 44 -4.56 -8.97 2.50
C GLU A 44 -3.43 -8.47 3.40
N ALA A 45 -3.26 -7.15 3.40
CA ALA A 45 -2.35 -6.43 4.27
C ALA A 45 -2.41 -6.95 5.69
N ALA A 46 -1.25 -7.13 6.31
CA ALA A 46 -1.15 -7.37 7.75
C ALA A 46 -1.87 -6.29 8.60
N GLY A 47 -2.14 -5.10 8.02
CA GLY A 47 -2.79 -3.97 8.71
C GLY A 47 -4.31 -3.87 8.60
N ILE A 48 -4.98 -4.56 7.65
CA ILE A 48 -6.44 -4.40 7.48
C ILE A 48 -7.22 -5.02 8.64
N GLY A 49 -6.75 -6.16 9.17
CA GLY A 49 -7.40 -6.84 10.29
C GLY A 49 -7.38 -6.05 11.61
N ASN A 50 -6.51 -5.05 11.72
CA ASN A 50 -6.42 -4.17 12.90
C ASN A 50 -7.22 -2.87 12.73
N ALA A 51 -7.71 -2.55 11.53
CA ALA A 51 -8.49 -1.34 11.24
C ALA A 51 -9.93 -1.47 11.77
N THR A 52 -10.08 -1.55 13.08
CA THR A 52 -11.36 -1.75 13.78
C THR A 52 -11.87 -0.47 14.44
N SER A 53 -11.07 0.59 14.45
CA SER A 53 -11.43 1.87 15.04
C SER A 53 -12.44 2.64 14.18
N GLY A 54 -13.04 3.67 14.79
CA GLY A 54 -13.88 4.66 14.10
C GLY A 54 -13.08 5.78 13.43
N SER A 55 -11.74 5.74 13.44
CA SER A 55 -10.88 6.75 12.80
C SER A 55 -11.12 6.78 11.28
N VAL A 56 -10.90 7.95 10.69
CA VAL A 56 -11.04 8.14 9.24
C VAL A 56 -10.05 7.24 8.48
N THR A 57 -8.83 7.11 8.98
CA THR A 57 -7.78 6.25 8.42
C THR A 57 -8.16 4.77 8.43
N ASP A 58 -8.83 4.28 9.48
CA ASP A 58 -9.30 2.90 9.58
C ASP A 58 -10.48 2.64 8.64
N ARG A 59 -11.41 3.60 8.52
CA ARG A 59 -12.52 3.52 7.55
C ARG A 59 -11.99 3.41 6.12
N LEU A 60 -11.08 4.29 5.73
CA LEU A 60 -10.45 4.26 4.41
C LEU A 60 -9.69 2.95 4.17
N THR A 61 -9.03 2.40 5.19
CA THR A 61 -8.33 1.11 5.08
C THR A 61 -9.30 -0.05 4.81
N ARG A 62 -10.50 -0.02 5.40
CA ARG A 62 -11.55 -1.01 5.15
C ARG A 62 -12.20 -0.84 3.78
N ASP A 63 -12.44 0.39 3.36
CA ASP A 63 -13.10 0.69 2.08
C ASP A 63 -12.23 0.27 0.89
N HIS A 64 -10.95 0.64 0.91
CA HIS A 64 -10.00 0.28 -0.17
C HIS A 64 -9.35 -1.10 0.03
N ARG A 65 -9.59 -1.75 1.18
CA ARG A 65 -8.94 -3.01 1.61
C ARG A 65 -7.42 -2.96 1.43
N MET A 66 -6.82 -1.87 1.91
CA MET A 66 -5.41 -1.57 1.77
C MET A 66 -4.99 -0.44 2.70
N THR A 67 -3.81 -0.55 3.28
CA THR A 67 -3.24 0.49 4.15
C THR A 67 -2.59 1.62 3.35
N VAL A 68 -2.39 2.79 3.97
CA VAL A 68 -1.68 3.92 3.34
C VAL A 68 -0.26 3.52 2.94
N ASP A 69 0.46 2.85 3.83
CA ASP A 69 1.85 2.41 3.59
C ASP A 69 1.94 1.43 2.40
N GLU A 70 0.96 0.54 2.25
CA GLU A 70 0.91 -0.33 1.08
C GLU A 70 0.61 0.40 -0.21
N ALA A 71 -0.32 1.37 -0.18
CA ALA A 71 -0.63 2.17 -1.36
C ALA A 71 0.62 2.93 -1.84
N GLN A 72 1.41 3.47 -0.90
CA GLN A 72 2.69 4.11 -1.19
C GLN A 72 3.71 3.13 -1.77
N LEU A 73 3.80 1.92 -1.20
CA LEU A 73 4.71 0.89 -1.68
C LEU A 73 4.34 0.42 -3.09
N ILE A 74 3.05 0.22 -3.38
CA ILE A 74 2.55 -0.20 -4.69
C ILE A 74 2.85 0.85 -5.76
N LEU A 75 2.62 2.13 -5.46
CA LEU A 75 2.89 3.22 -6.40
C LEU A 75 4.35 3.69 -6.39
N ASN A 76 5.17 3.15 -5.50
CA ASN A 76 6.56 3.53 -5.27
C ASN A 76 6.72 5.05 -5.09
N VAL A 77 5.91 5.61 -4.19
CA VAL A 77 5.91 7.04 -3.84
C VAL A 77 6.28 7.24 -2.37
N LYS A 78 6.78 8.43 -2.05
CA LYS A 78 7.06 8.84 -0.68
C LYS A 78 5.77 9.24 0.05
N ARG A 79 5.85 9.34 1.38
CA ARG A 79 4.72 9.70 2.27
C ARG A 79 4.14 11.09 2.01
N ASP A 80 4.98 12.01 1.56
CA ASP A 80 4.69 13.41 1.28
C ASP A 80 4.56 13.70 -0.23
N ALA A 81 4.39 12.65 -1.05
CA ALA A 81 4.32 12.82 -2.49
C ALA A 81 3.09 13.66 -2.89
N PRO A 82 3.27 14.67 -3.74
CA PRO A 82 2.15 15.49 -4.22
C PRO A 82 1.25 14.66 -5.15
N LEU A 83 0.00 15.10 -5.30
CA LEU A 83 -1.02 14.35 -6.04
C LEU A 83 -0.61 14.09 -7.50
N GLU A 84 0.09 15.03 -8.12
CA GLU A 84 0.57 14.92 -9.49
C GLU A 84 1.56 13.76 -9.66
N GLU A 85 2.43 13.53 -8.67
CA GLU A 85 3.37 12.41 -8.69
C GLU A 85 2.64 11.07 -8.56
N ILE A 86 1.64 11.01 -7.68
CA ILE A 86 0.79 9.82 -7.47
C ILE A 86 0.10 9.43 -8.78
N VAL A 87 -0.55 10.39 -9.46
CA VAL A 87 -1.24 10.17 -10.73
C VAL A 87 -0.26 9.71 -11.81
N LYS A 88 0.90 10.36 -11.93
CA LYS A 88 1.93 9.98 -12.91
C LYS A 88 2.43 8.56 -12.70
N ARG A 89 2.67 8.15 -11.44
CA ARG A 89 3.10 6.78 -11.11
C ARG A 89 2.01 5.77 -11.38
N TYR A 90 0.77 6.09 -11.02
CA TYR A 90 -0.40 5.30 -11.35
C TYR A 90 -0.51 5.05 -12.86
N GLU A 91 -0.45 6.09 -13.69
CA GLU A 91 -0.56 5.94 -15.14
C GLU A 91 0.53 5.05 -15.74
N ALA A 92 1.78 5.23 -15.28
CA ALA A 92 2.91 4.42 -15.73
C ALA A 92 2.72 2.94 -15.37
N LEU A 93 2.39 2.64 -14.12
CA LEU A 93 2.20 1.27 -13.64
C LEU A 93 0.95 0.62 -14.24
N PHE A 94 -0.14 1.37 -14.38
CA PHE A 94 -1.38 0.87 -14.98
C PHE A 94 -1.13 0.49 -16.43
N LYS A 95 -0.49 1.35 -17.22
CA LYS A 95 -0.15 1.07 -18.63
C LYS A 95 0.75 -0.15 -18.79
N GLN A 96 1.74 -0.33 -17.92
CA GLN A 96 2.66 -1.48 -17.96
C GLN A 96 1.96 -2.81 -17.63
N ASN A 97 0.88 -2.77 -16.83
CA ASN A 97 0.13 -3.95 -16.39
C ASN A 97 -1.22 -4.11 -17.14
N SER A 98 -1.49 -3.25 -18.12
CA SER A 98 -2.70 -3.31 -18.94
C SER A 98 -2.73 -4.56 -19.81
N PRO A 99 -3.93 -4.99 -20.24
CA PRO A 99 -4.06 -6.05 -21.22
C PRO A 99 -3.19 -5.77 -22.45
N PRO A 100 -2.43 -6.76 -22.92
CA PRO A 100 -1.68 -6.68 -24.17
C PRO A 100 -2.63 -6.39 -25.34
N PRO A 101 -2.17 -5.64 -26.36
CA PRO A 101 -3.00 -5.32 -27.52
C PRO A 101 -3.45 -6.61 -28.22
N PRO A 102 -4.69 -6.65 -28.75
CA PRO A 102 -5.17 -7.79 -29.52
C PRO A 102 -4.21 -8.08 -30.68
N PRO A 103 -3.99 -9.36 -31.04
CA PRO A 103 -3.14 -9.70 -32.17
C PRO A 103 -3.73 -9.09 -33.45
N GLU A 104 -2.86 -8.56 -34.31
CA GLU A 104 -3.31 -7.94 -35.56
C GLU A 104 -4.10 -8.94 -36.42
N PRO A 105 -5.24 -8.51 -37.00
CA PRO A 105 -6.05 -9.36 -37.84
C PRO A 105 -5.24 -9.82 -39.07
N GLY A 106 -4.99 -11.12 -39.15
CA GLY A 106 -4.17 -11.72 -40.21
C GLY A 106 -2.80 -12.25 -39.77
N SER A 107 -2.33 -11.89 -38.57
CA SER A 107 -1.08 -12.40 -37.99
C SER A 107 -1.13 -13.91 -37.69
N ALA A 108 0.05 -14.56 -37.68
CA ALA A 108 0.16 -15.98 -37.31
C ALA A 108 -0.42 -16.28 -35.91
N ALA A 109 -0.36 -15.31 -35.00
CA ALA A 109 -0.97 -15.37 -33.67
C ALA A 109 -2.51 -15.28 -33.70
N ALA A 110 -3.08 -14.45 -34.59
CA ALA A 110 -4.54 -14.34 -34.77
C ALA A 110 -5.17 -15.58 -35.46
N LYS A 111 -4.39 -16.31 -36.27
CA LYS A 111 -4.85 -17.51 -36.99
C LYS A 111 -4.58 -18.83 -36.24
N SER A 112 -3.74 -18.80 -35.21
CA SER A 112 -3.36 -19.98 -34.44
C SER A 112 -4.30 -20.17 -33.25
N LYS A 113 -5.21 -21.15 -33.35
CA LYS A 113 -6.08 -21.63 -32.27
C LYS A 113 -5.32 -22.27 -31.10
N LYS A 114 -3.98 -22.39 -31.21
CA LYS A 114 -3.08 -23.05 -30.23
C LYS A 114 -2.18 -22.07 -29.45
N THR A 115 -2.15 -20.79 -29.81
CA THR A 115 -1.37 -19.79 -29.05
C THR A 115 -2.20 -19.31 -27.87
N PRO A 116 -1.76 -19.48 -26.61
CA PRO A 116 -2.47 -18.92 -25.47
C PRO A 116 -2.55 -17.40 -25.61
N ALA A 117 -3.72 -16.83 -25.33
CA ALA A 117 -3.90 -15.39 -25.31
C ALA A 117 -2.86 -14.77 -24.36
N PRO A 118 -2.30 -13.61 -24.72
CA PRO A 118 -1.29 -12.98 -23.89
C PRO A 118 -1.92 -12.62 -22.52
N VAL A 119 -1.31 -13.14 -21.46
CA VAL A 119 -1.88 -13.15 -20.10
C VAL A 119 -1.47 -11.87 -19.38
N TRP A 120 -2.44 -11.16 -18.80
CA TRP A 120 -2.20 -10.06 -17.88
C TRP A 120 -2.85 -10.34 -16.53
N SER A 121 -2.34 -9.70 -15.48
CA SER A 121 -2.91 -9.85 -14.15
C SER A 121 -3.92 -8.73 -13.87
N HIS A 122 -5.20 -9.08 -13.92
CA HIS A 122 -6.28 -8.19 -13.48
C HIS A 122 -6.15 -7.81 -12.00
N TYR A 123 -5.59 -8.70 -11.17
CA TYR A 123 -5.35 -8.44 -9.75
C TYR A 123 -4.34 -7.31 -9.54
N LEU A 124 -3.21 -7.33 -10.26
CA LEU A 124 -2.20 -6.28 -10.18
C LEU A 124 -2.77 -4.93 -10.63
N GLN A 125 -3.51 -4.93 -11.74
CA GLN A 125 -4.20 -3.73 -12.21
C GLN A 125 -5.18 -3.19 -11.17
N SER A 126 -5.98 -4.07 -10.56
CA SER A 126 -6.93 -3.70 -9.50
C SER A 126 -6.24 -3.12 -8.26
N LYS A 127 -5.07 -3.65 -7.90
CA LYS A 127 -4.27 -3.15 -6.77
C LYS A 127 -3.70 -1.76 -7.03
N VAL A 128 -3.21 -1.50 -8.24
CA VAL A 128 -2.71 -0.19 -8.65
C VAL A 128 -3.82 0.87 -8.62
N VAL A 129 -5.03 0.52 -9.10
CA VAL A 129 -6.19 1.42 -9.04
C VAL A 129 -6.57 1.76 -7.60
N ARG A 130 -6.73 0.75 -6.75
CA ARG A 130 -7.07 0.96 -5.33
C ARG A 130 -6.00 1.77 -4.60
N ALA A 131 -4.74 1.63 -4.98
CA ALA A 131 -3.64 2.35 -4.34
C ALA A 131 -3.75 3.85 -4.62
N ARG A 132 -4.09 4.21 -5.86
CA ARG A 132 -4.35 5.60 -6.23
C ARG A 132 -5.54 6.16 -5.44
N GLU A 133 -6.67 5.46 -5.47
CA GLU A 133 -7.90 5.88 -4.78
C GLU A 133 -7.68 6.06 -3.26
N ARG A 134 -6.91 5.16 -2.63
CA ARG A 134 -6.60 5.25 -1.20
C ARG A 134 -5.77 6.48 -0.86
N LEU A 135 -4.78 6.83 -1.69
CA LEU A 135 -3.95 8.03 -1.47
C LEU A 135 -4.72 9.32 -1.81
N GLU A 136 -5.53 9.31 -2.87
CA GLU A 136 -6.43 10.43 -3.22
C GLU A 136 -7.38 10.74 -2.06
N ALA A 137 -7.96 9.71 -1.44
CA ALA A 137 -8.83 9.88 -0.29
C ALA A 137 -8.09 10.40 0.95
N GLU A 138 -6.84 9.98 1.18
CA GLU A 138 -6.02 10.49 2.29
C GLU A 138 -5.71 11.98 2.11
N THR A 139 -5.29 12.39 0.91
CA THR A 139 -5.01 13.79 0.59
C THR A 139 -6.26 14.65 0.71
N LYS A 140 -7.42 14.12 0.31
CA LYS A 140 -8.70 14.82 0.45
C LYS A 140 -9.08 15.03 1.92
N VAL A 141 -8.97 14.00 2.75
CA VAL A 141 -9.22 14.11 4.20
C VAL A 141 -8.25 15.11 4.83
N ALA A 142 -6.96 15.07 4.47
CA ALA A 142 -5.98 16.03 4.96
C ALA A 142 -6.31 17.47 4.55
N ALA A 143 -6.88 17.68 3.36
CA ALA A 143 -7.34 18.98 2.91
C ALA A 143 -8.60 19.45 3.66
N GLU A 144 -9.55 18.54 3.93
CA GLU A 144 -10.79 18.85 4.68
C GLU A 144 -10.52 19.16 6.17
N ASP A 145 -9.55 18.48 6.78
CA ASP A 145 -9.13 18.74 8.18
C ASP A 145 -8.29 20.03 8.31
N GLY A 146 -7.72 20.53 7.22
CA GLY A 146 -6.94 21.77 7.16
C GLY A 146 -7.76 23.05 6.93
N VAL A 147 -9.06 22.95 6.66
CA VAL A 147 -9.96 24.11 6.55
C VAL A 147 -10.60 24.38 7.93
N PRO A 148 -10.35 25.54 8.56
CA PRO A 148 -11.05 25.90 9.78
C PRO A 148 -12.56 25.93 9.53
N LYS A 149 -13.32 25.22 10.36
CA LYS A 149 -14.78 25.04 10.30
C LYS A 149 -15.62 26.33 10.49
N GLU A 150 -15.02 27.53 10.37
CA GLU A 150 -15.70 28.79 10.63
C GLU A 150 -16.43 29.37 9.40
N THR A 151 -16.03 29.05 8.17
CA THR A 151 -16.60 29.72 6.97
C THR A 151 -17.96 29.19 6.53
N VAL A 152 -18.39 28.01 6.98
CA VAL A 152 -19.70 27.43 6.60
C VAL A 152 -20.83 27.90 7.53
N ALA A 153 -20.51 28.42 8.72
CA ALA A 153 -21.51 28.94 9.65
C ALA A 153 -21.94 30.38 9.29
N GLU A 154 -21.03 31.20 8.76
CA GLU A 154 -21.27 32.62 8.50
C GLU A 154 -22.12 32.85 7.23
N GLN A 155 -21.94 32.03 6.19
CA GLN A 155 -22.74 32.11 4.97
C GLN A 155 -24.21 31.66 5.16
N LYS A 156 -24.50 30.87 6.20
CA LYS A 156 -25.87 30.45 6.54
C LYS A 156 -26.59 31.46 7.45
N ALA A 157 -25.84 32.34 8.12
CA ALA A 157 -26.39 33.43 8.91
C ALA A 157 -26.77 34.61 8.00
N GLU A 158 -25.89 35.00 7.07
CA GLU A 158 -26.13 36.15 6.18
C GLU A 158 -27.27 35.91 5.17
N SER A 159 -27.47 34.66 4.72
CA SER A 159 -28.60 34.32 3.83
C SER A 159 -29.96 34.30 4.54
N LYS A 160 -30.00 34.31 5.88
CA LYS A 160 -31.24 34.28 6.66
C LYS A 160 -31.78 35.67 6.99
N ASP A 161 -30.92 36.67 7.08
CA ASP A 161 -31.32 38.05 7.39
C ASP A 161 -31.79 38.84 6.15
N VAL A 162 -31.31 38.51 4.94
CA VAL A 162 -31.76 39.16 3.69
C VAL A 162 -33.20 38.78 3.31
N ASN A 163 -33.72 37.63 3.75
CA ASN A 163 -35.07 37.18 3.41
C ASN A 163 -36.15 37.57 4.45
N ARG A 164 -35.82 38.49 5.37
CA ARG A 164 -36.72 38.96 6.44
C ARG A 164 -36.93 40.47 6.49
N SER A 165 -36.49 41.20 5.46
CA SER A 165 -36.76 42.64 5.27
C SER A 165 -37.74 42.89 4.13
#